data_AF-A0A6A5RQI8-F1
#
_entry.id   AF-A0A6A5RQI8-F1
#
_cell.length_a   1.000
_cell.length_b   1.000
_cell.length_c   1.000
_cell.angle_alpha   90.00
_cell.angle_beta   90.00
_cell.angle_gamma   90.00
#
_symmetry.space_group_name_H-M   'P 1'
#
loop_
_entity.id
_entity.type
_entity.pdbx_description
1 polymer ?
#
loop_
_entity_poly.entity_id
_entity_poly.type
_entity_poly.pdbx_seq_one_letter_code
_entity_poly.pdbx_strand_id
1 'polypeptide(L)'
;MPTSQHNLFLVLELFVVLARCANLNYSGEALTTRYWDCCKPSCGWKGKASVNNPVGSCSADGNPISIDAGTGCNGGTAFACSQQQPWAINDTLSYGFAGVYLTKALVGGSIEDAWCCACYQLDFTSEPLRGKRMIVQASNTAYDVNTINRFTLAVPGGNTTSADGCATQYGVSQSVFGQDHEGVATKDDCKNLPESLQAACRWRFDWLEDASFPSANFKRVVCPSEITAKTGCVRNDEVTLAEQLSGNATTAKSSSAHMTLASLGVALSAAGLAALLSL
;
A
#
# COMPACT_ATOMS: atom_id res chain seq x y z
N MET A 1 6.09 64.73 -32.45
CA MET A 1 6.28 63.46 -31.71
C MET A 1 6.27 63.76 -30.23
N PRO A 2 5.17 63.43 -29.56
CA PRO A 2 5.22 63.01 -28.17
C PRO A 2 4.52 61.66 -27.94
N THR A 3 4.97 61.06 -26.86
CA THR A 3 4.71 59.75 -26.25
C THR A 3 3.33 59.59 -25.61
N SER A 4 3.03 58.32 -25.33
CA SER A 4 2.20 57.83 -24.22
C SER A 4 0.70 57.79 -24.46
N GLN A 5 0.19 56.59 -24.73
CA GLN A 5 -0.70 55.86 -23.83
C GLN A 5 -1.12 54.57 -24.53
N HIS A 6 -0.95 53.45 -23.85
CA HIS A 6 -1.71 52.19 -23.94
C HIS A 6 -0.77 51.03 -23.61
N ASN A 7 -1.26 50.15 -22.74
CA ASN A 7 -0.66 48.89 -22.31
C ASN A 7 0.20 48.95 -21.03
N LEU A 8 -0.28 49.65 -20.01
CA LEU A 8 0.04 49.34 -18.62
C LEU A 8 -1.21 48.82 -17.90
N PHE A 9 -1.69 47.65 -18.34
CA PHE A 9 -2.61 46.78 -17.60
C PHE A 9 -2.08 45.34 -17.66
N LEU A 10 -0.78 45.21 -17.42
CA LEU A 10 -0.13 43.96 -17.07
C LEU A 10 0.18 44.05 -15.57
N VAL A 11 -0.04 42.93 -14.87
CA VAL A 11 0.15 42.72 -13.43
C VAL A 11 -1.10 43.09 -12.60
N LEU A 12 -1.88 42.07 -12.20
CA LEU A 12 -2.00 41.58 -10.82
C LEU A 12 -3.28 40.70 -10.64
N GLU A 13 -3.08 39.49 -10.08
CA GLU A 13 -4.07 38.48 -9.60
C GLU A 13 -4.96 37.77 -10.66
N LEU A 14 -5.06 36.45 -10.76
CA LEU A 14 -4.96 35.42 -9.73
C LEU A 14 -4.69 34.06 -10.43
N PHE A 15 -3.42 33.69 -10.61
CA PHE A 15 -3.09 32.28 -10.87
C PHE A 15 -3.30 31.53 -9.55
N VAL A 16 -4.54 31.11 -9.28
CA VAL A 16 -4.77 30.06 -8.29
C VAL A 16 -4.20 28.77 -8.90
N VAL A 17 -2.90 28.56 -8.70
CA VAL A 17 -2.34 27.22 -8.75
C VAL A 17 -2.98 26.49 -7.58
N LEU A 18 -4.16 25.91 -7.81
CA LEU A 18 -4.66 24.81 -6.99
C LEU A 18 -3.64 23.68 -7.19
N ALA A 19 -2.55 23.73 -6.43
CA ALA A 19 -1.75 22.56 -6.15
C ALA A 19 -2.73 21.59 -5.48
N ARG A 20 -3.39 20.76 -6.29
CA ARG A 20 -4.01 19.55 -5.79
C ARG A 20 -2.85 18.75 -5.23
N CYS A 21 -2.59 18.92 -3.93
CA CYS A 21 -1.76 17.99 -3.20
C CYS A 21 -2.41 16.64 -3.43
N ALA A 22 -1.80 15.80 -4.26
CA ALA A 22 -2.25 14.42 -4.39
C ALA A 22 -2.24 13.85 -2.98
N ASN A 23 -3.41 13.45 -2.47
CA ASN A 23 -3.50 12.85 -1.16
C ASN A 23 -2.97 11.43 -1.29
N LEU A 24 -1.67 11.25 -1.00
CA LEU A 24 -0.99 9.97 -1.06
C LEU A 24 -1.26 9.13 0.19
N ASN A 25 -1.92 9.69 1.21
CA ASN A 25 -2.16 9.04 2.48
C ASN A 25 -3.40 8.13 2.45
N TYR A 26 -3.31 7.03 1.70
CA TYR A 26 -4.34 6.00 1.73
C TYR A 26 -4.24 5.20 3.03
N SER A 27 -5.33 5.15 3.77
CA SER A 27 -5.47 4.35 4.99
C SER A 27 -6.92 3.93 5.20
N GLY A 28 -7.14 2.94 6.05
CA GLY A 28 -8.47 2.48 6.41
C GLY A 28 -8.47 1.07 6.96
N GLU A 29 -9.66 0.48 7.08
CA GLU A 29 -9.82 -0.93 7.37
C GLU A 29 -9.68 -1.74 6.09
N ALA A 30 -9.15 -2.95 6.21
CA ALA A 30 -8.99 -3.90 5.15
C ALA A 30 -9.32 -5.32 5.59
N LEU A 31 -9.86 -6.09 4.64
CA LEU A 31 -9.88 -7.53 4.71
C LEU A 31 -8.61 -8.06 4.03
N THR A 32 -7.96 -9.06 4.63
CA THR A 32 -6.87 -9.76 3.98
C THR A 32 -7.30 -11.18 3.60
N THR A 33 -6.69 -11.69 2.53
CA THR A 33 -6.80 -13.10 2.11
C THR A 33 -5.42 -13.57 1.68
N ARG A 34 -5.29 -14.79 1.16
CA ARG A 34 -4.02 -15.33 0.64
C ARG A 34 -4.23 -15.92 -0.76
N TYR A 35 -3.19 -15.93 -1.59
CA TYR A 35 -3.18 -16.54 -2.92
C TYR A 35 -1.77 -16.85 -3.42
N TRP A 36 -1.66 -17.77 -4.36
CA TRP A 36 -0.50 -17.90 -5.25
C TRP A 36 -0.91 -18.68 -6.51
N ASP A 37 -1.07 -17.96 -7.63
CA ASP A 37 -1.50 -18.52 -8.91
C ASP A 37 -0.37 -18.62 -9.95
N CYS A 38 0.84 -18.19 -9.57
CA CYS A 38 2.02 -18.09 -10.41
C CYS A 38 1.90 -17.15 -11.61
N CYS A 39 0.76 -16.48 -11.79
CA CYS A 39 0.54 -15.62 -12.95
C CYS A 39 1.47 -14.43 -12.94
N LYS A 40 1.80 -13.90 -14.12
CA LYS A 40 2.43 -12.58 -14.21
C LYS A 40 1.57 -11.56 -13.44
N PRO A 41 2.12 -10.88 -12.43
CA PRO A 41 1.34 -9.96 -11.61
C PRO A 41 0.92 -8.73 -12.43
N SER A 42 -0.26 -8.17 -12.14
CA SER A 42 -0.84 -7.08 -12.96
C SER A 42 0.04 -5.83 -12.99
N CYS A 43 0.72 -5.47 -11.90
CA CYS A 43 1.65 -4.33 -11.89
C CYS A 43 2.95 -4.61 -12.66
N GLY A 44 3.12 -5.80 -13.23
CA GLY A 44 4.20 -6.14 -14.16
C GLY A 44 3.94 -5.78 -15.62
N TRP A 45 2.77 -5.19 -15.92
CA TRP A 45 2.48 -4.62 -17.24
C TRP A 45 2.88 -3.13 -17.31
N LYS A 46 3.28 -2.67 -18.51
CA LYS A 46 3.57 -1.25 -18.75
C LYS A 46 2.32 -0.39 -18.60
N GLY A 47 2.50 0.86 -18.17
CA GLY A 47 1.43 1.86 -18.09
C GLY A 47 0.41 1.65 -16.97
N LYS A 48 0.67 0.73 -16.02
CA LYS A 48 -0.22 0.50 -14.88
C LYS A 48 -0.08 1.53 -13.78
N ALA A 49 1.10 2.14 -13.64
CA ALA A 49 1.36 3.21 -12.69
C ALA A 49 2.54 4.09 -13.13
N SER A 50 2.66 5.28 -12.53
CA SER A 50 3.87 6.11 -12.61
C SER A 50 5.00 5.54 -11.76
N VAL A 51 5.83 4.68 -12.36
CA VAL A 51 6.91 3.93 -11.71
C VAL A 51 8.20 4.00 -12.53
N ASN A 52 9.34 3.70 -11.91
CA ASN A 52 10.63 3.57 -12.60
C ASN A 52 10.64 2.39 -13.58
N ASN A 53 10.08 1.25 -13.17
CA ASN A 53 9.91 0.03 -13.94
C ASN A 53 8.69 -0.73 -13.39
N PRO A 54 7.88 -1.41 -14.22
CA PRO A 54 6.88 -2.39 -13.75
C PRO A 54 7.48 -3.48 -12.85
N VAL A 55 6.63 -4.16 -12.09
CA VAL A 55 7.03 -5.33 -11.29
C VAL A 55 7.67 -6.39 -12.20
N GLY A 56 8.90 -6.79 -11.89
CA GLY A 56 9.61 -7.82 -12.62
C GLY A 56 8.86 -9.16 -12.61
N SER A 57 8.91 -9.88 -13.73
CA SER A 57 8.37 -11.23 -13.87
C SER A 57 9.50 -12.20 -14.20
N CYS A 58 9.24 -13.50 -14.06
CA CYS A 58 10.23 -14.54 -14.29
C CYS A 58 9.75 -15.56 -15.31
N SER A 59 10.68 -16.23 -16.00
CA SER A 59 10.39 -17.42 -16.80
C SER A 59 10.04 -18.62 -15.90
N ALA A 60 9.64 -19.74 -16.52
CA ALA A 60 9.39 -21.00 -15.82
C ALA A 60 10.58 -21.43 -14.93
N ASP A 61 11.80 -21.24 -15.43
CA ASP A 61 13.04 -21.55 -14.71
C ASP A 61 13.42 -20.52 -13.62
N GLY A 62 12.57 -19.52 -13.37
CA GLY A 62 12.78 -18.52 -12.33
C GLY A 62 13.74 -17.38 -12.68
N ASN A 63 14.14 -17.24 -13.96
CA ASN A 63 15.02 -16.16 -14.41
C ASN A 63 14.22 -14.91 -14.80
N PRO A 64 14.72 -13.68 -14.58
CA PRO A 64 14.06 -12.46 -15.05
C PRO A 64 13.72 -12.52 -16.54
N ILE A 65 12.52 -12.11 -16.91
CA ILE A 65 12.04 -12.12 -18.31
C ILE A 65 11.62 -10.72 -18.76
N SER A 66 11.55 -10.52 -20.09
CA SER A 66 11.08 -9.27 -20.68
C SER A 66 9.71 -8.85 -20.13
N ILE A 67 9.57 -7.54 -19.86
CA ILE A 67 8.31 -6.93 -19.41
C ILE A 67 7.19 -7.13 -20.45
N ASP A 68 7.54 -7.29 -21.73
CA ASP A 68 6.59 -7.51 -22.82
C ASP A 68 6.15 -8.97 -22.96
N ALA A 69 6.77 -9.91 -22.22
CA ALA A 69 6.37 -11.31 -22.24
C ALA A 69 4.94 -11.49 -21.69
N GLY A 70 4.15 -12.31 -22.40
CA GLY A 70 2.78 -12.65 -22.02
C GLY A 70 2.74 -13.47 -20.74
N THR A 71 1.62 -13.39 -20.00
CA THR A 71 1.42 -14.19 -18.77
C THR A 71 1.32 -15.68 -19.09
N GLY A 72 2.01 -16.52 -18.31
CA GLY A 72 1.91 -17.98 -18.42
C GLY A 72 0.49 -18.50 -18.20
N CYS A 73 -0.32 -17.80 -17.39
CA CYS A 73 -1.73 -18.14 -17.17
C CYS A 73 -2.64 -17.91 -18.39
N ASN A 74 -2.12 -17.36 -19.48
CA ASN A 74 -2.84 -17.16 -20.73
C ASN A 74 -1.94 -17.48 -21.95
N GLY A 75 -1.18 -18.58 -21.86
CA GLY A 75 -0.36 -19.10 -22.96
C GLY A 75 0.96 -18.37 -23.23
N GLY A 76 1.35 -17.44 -22.35
CA GLY A 76 2.66 -16.78 -22.40
C GLY A 76 3.74 -17.52 -21.61
N THR A 77 4.82 -16.81 -21.27
CA THR A 77 6.03 -17.39 -20.64
C THR A 77 6.48 -16.65 -19.39
N ALA A 78 5.74 -15.63 -18.95
CA ALA A 78 6.03 -14.85 -17.75
C ALA A 78 5.15 -15.26 -16.56
N PHE A 79 5.78 -15.47 -15.43
CA PHE A 79 5.20 -15.90 -14.16
C PHE A 79 5.61 -14.95 -13.03
N ALA A 80 4.94 -15.03 -11.89
CA ALA A 80 5.40 -14.39 -10.65
C ALA A 80 6.77 -14.94 -10.25
N CYS A 81 7.71 -14.06 -9.91
CA CYS A 81 9.02 -14.49 -9.45
C CYS A 81 8.94 -15.10 -8.05
N SER A 82 9.62 -16.22 -7.81
CA SER A 82 9.72 -16.85 -6.49
C SER A 82 10.42 -15.98 -5.45
N GLN A 83 11.05 -14.86 -5.78
CA GLN A 83 11.53 -13.93 -4.76
C GLN A 83 10.44 -12.99 -4.23
N GLN A 84 9.27 -12.95 -4.89
CA GLN A 84 8.14 -12.06 -4.58
C GLN A 84 7.10 -12.75 -3.68
N GLN A 85 7.58 -13.44 -2.66
CA GLN A 85 6.79 -14.14 -1.63
C GLN A 85 7.13 -13.57 -0.24
N PRO A 86 6.31 -13.81 0.79
CA PRO A 86 6.47 -13.23 2.12
C PRO A 86 7.59 -13.86 2.92
N TRP A 87 8.09 -13.12 3.89
CA TRP A 87 9.06 -13.60 4.87
C TRP A 87 8.92 -12.86 6.21
N ALA A 88 9.25 -13.56 7.29
CA ALA A 88 9.31 -12.97 8.62
C ALA A 88 10.61 -12.19 8.80
N ILE A 89 10.50 -10.98 9.35
CA ILE A 89 11.64 -10.21 9.88
C ILE A 89 11.88 -10.62 11.34
N ASN A 90 10.80 -10.79 12.09
CA ASN A 90 10.75 -11.32 13.45
C ASN A 90 9.32 -11.79 13.77
N ASP A 91 9.05 -12.17 15.02
CA ASP A 91 7.77 -12.73 15.44
C ASP A 91 6.56 -11.80 15.26
N THR A 92 6.79 -10.48 15.21
CA THR A 92 5.74 -9.45 15.10
C THR A 92 5.76 -8.66 13.80
N LEU A 93 6.81 -8.79 12.97
CA LEU A 93 6.94 -8.10 11.69
C LEU A 93 7.26 -9.08 10.54
N SER A 94 6.47 -8.99 9.47
CA SER A 94 6.76 -9.64 8.18
C SER A 94 6.76 -8.64 7.03
N TYR A 95 7.48 -8.99 5.96
CA TYR A 95 7.39 -8.31 4.67
C TYR A 95 6.80 -9.24 3.61
N GLY A 96 6.28 -8.67 2.53
CA GLY A 96 5.79 -9.45 1.41
C GLY A 96 5.14 -8.63 0.31
N PHE A 97 4.20 -9.28 -0.38
CA PHE A 97 3.55 -8.75 -1.57
C PHE A 97 2.06 -9.07 -1.53
N ALA A 98 1.25 -8.27 -2.21
CA ALA A 98 -0.19 -8.49 -2.26
C ALA A 98 -0.81 -8.09 -3.61
N GLY A 99 -1.88 -8.79 -3.96
CA GLY A 99 -2.92 -8.25 -4.81
C GLY A 99 -3.75 -7.24 -4.02
N VAL A 100 -3.90 -6.02 -4.52
CA VAL A 100 -4.58 -4.94 -3.80
C VAL A 100 -5.79 -4.46 -4.56
N TYR A 101 -6.86 -4.21 -3.81
CA TYR A 101 -7.98 -3.40 -4.25
C TYR A 101 -8.27 -2.35 -3.18
N LEU A 102 -8.27 -1.08 -3.59
CA LEU A 102 -8.72 0.03 -2.75
C LEU A 102 -10.03 0.58 -3.31
N THR A 103 -10.99 0.81 -2.42
CA THR A 103 -12.35 1.23 -2.81
C THR A 103 -12.35 2.53 -3.59
N LYS A 104 -13.28 2.66 -4.55
CA LYS A 104 -13.47 3.90 -5.33
C LYS A 104 -13.67 5.13 -4.44
N ALA A 105 -14.33 4.97 -3.30
CA ALA A 105 -14.53 6.05 -2.32
C ALA A 105 -13.20 6.58 -1.79
N LEU A 106 -12.20 5.70 -1.59
CA LEU A 106 -10.88 6.07 -1.10
C LEU A 106 -9.99 6.66 -2.20
N VAL A 107 -10.04 6.11 -3.42
CA VAL A 107 -9.11 6.46 -4.51
C VAL A 107 -9.71 7.32 -5.62
N GLY A 108 -10.98 7.69 -5.54
CA GLY A 108 -11.63 8.65 -6.44
C GLY A 108 -11.94 8.15 -7.86
N GLY A 109 -12.14 6.85 -8.09
CA GLY A 109 -12.55 6.32 -9.40
C GLY A 109 -12.00 4.97 -9.83
N SER A 110 -11.05 4.41 -9.06
CA SER A 110 -10.34 3.13 -9.27
C SER A 110 -9.58 3.00 -10.59
N ILE A 111 -8.25 3.01 -10.47
CA ILE A 111 -7.29 2.55 -11.46
C ILE A 111 -6.13 1.87 -10.71
N GLU A 112 -5.44 0.95 -11.38
CA GLU A 112 -4.26 0.29 -10.80
C GLU A 112 -3.13 1.28 -10.46
N ASP A 113 -3.12 2.45 -11.08
CA ASP A 113 -2.15 3.52 -10.79
C ASP A 113 -2.22 4.01 -9.34
N ALA A 114 -3.36 3.84 -8.65
CA ALA A 114 -3.51 4.24 -7.26
C ALA A 114 -2.71 3.35 -6.28
N TRP A 115 -2.48 2.07 -6.62
CA TRP A 115 -1.82 1.12 -5.72
C TRP A 115 -0.59 0.46 -6.30
N CYS A 116 -0.47 0.28 -7.61
CA CYS A 116 0.63 -0.49 -8.18
C CYS A 116 1.99 0.04 -7.71
N CYS A 117 2.75 -0.89 -7.13
CA CYS A 117 4.06 -0.71 -6.52
C CYS A 117 4.13 0.16 -5.27
N ALA A 118 3.00 0.66 -4.75
CA ALA A 118 2.94 1.31 -3.45
C ALA A 118 3.10 0.26 -2.34
N CYS A 119 3.66 0.68 -1.21
CA CYS A 119 3.72 -0.15 -0.02
C CYS A 119 2.71 0.27 1.03
N TYR A 120 2.22 -0.74 1.76
CA TYR A 120 1.23 -0.57 2.81
C TYR A 120 1.66 -1.34 4.03
N GLN A 121 1.59 -0.69 5.18
CA GLN A 121 1.64 -1.35 6.47
C GLN A 121 0.24 -1.86 6.79
N LEU A 122 0.14 -3.14 7.13
CA LEU A 122 -1.04 -3.83 7.64
C LEU A 122 -0.81 -4.12 9.12
N ASP A 123 -1.60 -3.52 10.00
CA ASP A 123 -1.63 -3.84 11.43
C ASP A 123 -2.85 -4.74 11.67
N PHE A 124 -2.62 -6.03 11.94
CA PHE A 124 -3.69 -7.01 12.08
C PHE A 124 -4.53 -6.76 13.34
N THR A 125 -5.86 -6.82 13.16
CA THR A 125 -6.84 -6.45 14.19
C THR A 125 -7.71 -7.61 14.67
N SER A 126 -7.54 -8.80 14.10
CA SER A 126 -8.23 -10.04 14.49
C SER A 126 -7.24 -11.14 14.84
N GLU A 127 -7.71 -12.08 15.66
CA GLU A 127 -6.96 -13.31 15.97
C GLU A 127 -6.79 -14.19 14.71
N PRO A 128 -5.72 -14.98 14.62
CA PRO A 128 -4.63 -15.12 15.59
C PRO A 128 -3.53 -14.04 15.48
N LEU A 129 -3.63 -13.14 14.50
CA LEU A 129 -2.54 -12.22 14.16
C LEU A 129 -2.57 -10.89 14.91
N ARG A 130 -3.48 -10.71 15.87
CA ARG A 130 -3.68 -9.42 16.54
C ARG A 130 -2.35 -8.89 17.11
N GLY A 131 -2.02 -7.66 16.73
CA GLY A 131 -0.79 -7.01 17.19
C GLY A 131 0.46 -7.31 16.34
N LYS A 132 0.39 -8.26 15.39
CA LYS A 132 1.40 -8.41 14.35
C LYS A 132 1.22 -7.36 13.26
N ARG A 133 2.31 -7.07 12.56
CA ARG A 133 2.39 -6.13 11.46
C ARG A 133 2.99 -6.78 10.23
N MET A 134 2.47 -6.43 9.06
CA MET A 134 3.08 -6.79 7.79
C MET A 134 3.27 -5.56 6.91
N ILE A 135 4.40 -5.41 6.23
CA ILE A 135 4.54 -4.41 5.16
C ILE A 135 4.53 -5.13 3.82
N VAL A 136 3.60 -4.75 2.95
CA VAL A 136 3.44 -5.36 1.63
C VAL A 136 3.61 -4.35 0.52
N GLN A 137 4.24 -4.74 -0.58
CA GLN A 137 4.11 -4.02 -1.84
C GLN A 137 2.93 -4.57 -2.64
N ALA A 138 2.11 -3.66 -3.16
CA ALA A 138 1.05 -3.98 -4.10
C ALA A 138 1.66 -4.35 -5.46
N SER A 139 1.79 -5.64 -5.73
CA SER A 139 2.33 -6.16 -6.98
C SER A 139 1.24 -6.59 -7.96
N ASN A 140 0.05 -6.90 -7.47
CA ASN A 140 -1.07 -7.37 -8.27
C ASN A 140 -2.36 -6.62 -7.91
N THR A 141 -3.46 -6.96 -8.60
CA THR A 141 -4.80 -6.47 -8.29
C THR A 141 -5.69 -7.58 -7.72
N ALA A 142 -6.68 -7.20 -6.90
CA ALA A 142 -7.66 -8.11 -6.30
C ALA A 142 -9.11 -7.69 -6.66
N TYR A 143 -9.44 -7.68 -7.96
CA TYR A 143 -10.74 -7.19 -8.46
C TYR A 143 -11.95 -8.09 -8.17
N ASP A 144 -11.72 -9.32 -7.69
CA ASP A 144 -12.75 -10.31 -7.38
C ASP A 144 -13.67 -9.87 -6.24
N VAL A 145 -13.19 -9.04 -5.31
CA VAL A 145 -14.02 -8.35 -4.31
C VAL A 145 -13.71 -6.86 -4.35
N ASN A 146 -14.70 -6.05 -4.78
CA ASN A 146 -14.53 -4.63 -5.08
C ASN A 146 -15.37 -3.69 -4.19
N THR A 147 -15.95 -4.21 -3.10
CA THR A 147 -16.81 -3.46 -2.17
C THR A 147 -16.09 -3.03 -0.89
N ILE A 148 -14.91 -3.61 -0.61
CA ILE A 148 -14.09 -3.35 0.59
C ILE A 148 -12.63 -3.21 0.18
N ASN A 149 -11.81 -2.48 0.96
CA ASN A 149 -10.37 -2.49 0.74
C ASN A 149 -9.84 -3.90 1.04
N ARG A 150 -9.08 -4.46 0.10
CA ARG A 150 -8.62 -5.84 0.18
C ARG A 150 -7.15 -5.96 -0.15
N PHE A 151 -6.47 -6.79 0.63
CA PHE A 151 -5.08 -7.18 0.44
C PHE A 151 -4.99 -8.71 0.40
N THR A 152 -4.90 -9.25 -0.81
CA THR A 152 -4.70 -10.69 -1.03
C THR A 152 -3.19 -10.98 -1.00
N LEU A 153 -2.70 -11.50 0.12
CA LEU A 153 -1.27 -11.77 0.37
C LEU A 153 -0.75 -12.86 -0.58
N ALA A 154 0.42 -12.64 -1.18
CA ALA A 154 1.04 -13.57 -2.14
C ALA A 154 1.73 -14.74 -1.42
N VAL A 155 0.96 -15.73 -0.97
CA VAL A 155 1.41 -16.86 -0.13
C VAL A 155 1.39 -18.16 -0.93
N PRO A 156 2.54 -18.74 -1.29
CA PRO A 156 2.60 -20.04 -1.96
C PRO A 156 1.86 -21.13 -1.20
N GLY A 157 1.05 -21.90 -1.93
CA GLY A 157 0.18 -22.91 -1.34
C GLY A 157 -0.95 -22.33 -0.49
N GLY A 158 -1.22 -21.02 -0.51
CA GLY A 158 -2.24 -20.37 0.33
C GLY A 158 -3.67 -20.37 -0.23
N ASN A 159 -3.80 -20.28 -1.55
CA ASN A 159 -5.03 -20.43 -2.34
C ASN A 159 -4.60 -20.46 -3.82
N THR A 160 -4.93 -21.52 -4.55
CA THR A 160 -4.74 -21.57 -6.00
C THR A 160 -6.04 -21.21 -6.70
N THR A 161 -5.95 -20.36 -7.72
CA THR A 161 -7.06 -20.18 -8.65
C THR A 161 -7.13 -21.38 -9.60
N SER A 162 -8.27 -21.56 -10.27
CA SER A 162 -8.46 -22.55 -11.33
C SER A 162 -7.58 -22.36 -12.57
N ALA A 163 -6.70 -21.35 -12.58
CA ALA A 163 -5.73 -21.16 -13.63
C ALA A 163 -4.55 -22.11 -13.35
N ASP A 164 -4.28 -23.03 -14.27
CA ASP A 164 -3.16 -23.98 -14.24
C ASP A 164 -1.79 -23.29 -14.39
N GLY A 165 -1.64 -22.02 -13.97
CA GLY A 165 -0.42 -21.23 -14.08
C GLY A 165 0.75 -21.86 -13.35
N CYS A 166 0.54 -22.31 -12.11
CA CYS A 166 1.57 -22.98 -11.33
C CYS A 166 1.91 -24.37 -11.87
N ALA A 167 0.90 -25.17 -12.22
CA ALA A 167 1.11 -26.46 -12.87
C ALA A 167 1.93 -26.31 -14.17
N THR A 168 1.61 -25.31 -14.98
CA THR A 168 2.33 -24.96 -16.22
C THR A 168 3.75 -24.48 -15.93
N GLN A 169 3.94 -23.59 -14.96
CA GLN A 169 5.26 -23.04 -14.63
C GLN A 169 6.25 -24.13 -14.24
N TYR A 170 5.82 -25.05 -13.37
CA TYR A 170 6.72 -26.01 -12.75
C TYR A 170 6.66 -27.40 -13.40
N GLY A 171 5.78 -27.61 -14.38
CA GLY A 171 5.60 -28.90 -15.04
C GLY A 171 5.11 -30.00 -14.09
N VAL A 172 4.26 -29.62 -13.13
CA VAL A 172 3.72 -30.54 -12.10
C VAL A 172 2.20 -30.56 -12.13
N SER A 173 1.59 -31.54 -11.48
CA SER A 173 0.13 -31.56 -11.30
C SER A 173 -0.33 -30.41 -10.40
N GLN A 174 -1.49 -29.81 -10.72
CA GLN A 174 -2.09 -28.75 -9.89
C GLN A 174 -2.31 -29.20 -8.43
N SER A 175 -2.57 -30.50 -8.20
CA SER A 175 -2.76 -31.06 -6.85
C SER A 175 -1.54 -30.93 -5.94
N VAL A 176 -0.34 -30.69 -6.49
CA VAL A 176 0.87 -30.38 -5.71
C VAL A 176 0.67 -29.12 -4.86
N PHE A 177 -0.13 -28.16 -5.35
CA PHE A 177 -0.41 -26.90 -4.66
C PHE A 177 -1.61 -27.00 -3.71
N GLY A 178 -2.22 -28.18 -3.59
CA GLY A 178 -3.31 -28.50 -2.68
C GLY A 178 -4.69 -28.47 -3.34
N GLN A 179 -5.71 -28.16 -2.54
CA GLN A 179 -7.11 -28.12 -2.98
C GLN A 179 -7.42 -26.77 -3.64
N ASP A 180 -8.26 -26.81 -4.66
CA ASP A 180 -8.70 -25.60 -5.35
C ASP A 180 -9.39 -24.63 -4.37
N HIS A 181 -9.10 -23.33 -4.49
CA HIS A 181 -9.56 -22.28 -3.58
C HIS A 181 -9.09 -22.35 -2.11
N GLU A 182 -8.34 -23.39 -1.72
CA GLU A 182 -7.89 -23.61 -0.34
C GLU A 182 -6.36 -23.66 -0.20
N GLY A 183 -5.66 -24.17 -1.23
CA GLY A 183 -4.23 -24.43 -1.20
C GLY A 183 -3.86 -25.70 -0.41
N VAL A 184 -2.63 -25.77 0.08
CA VAL A 184 -2.17 -26.93 0.86
C VAL A 184 -2.87 -27.01 2.22
N ALA A 185 -3.08 -28.23 2.72
CA ALA A 185 -3.85 -28.46 3.95
C ALA A 185 -2.99 -28.31 5.21
N THR A 186 -1.72 -28.69 5.15
CA THR A 186 -0.83 -28.72 6.31
C THR A 186 0.55 -28.13 6.00
N LYS A 187 1.29 -27.76 7.06
CA LYS A 187 2.69 -27.33 6.94
C LYS A 187 3.58 -28.38 6.27
N ASP A 188 3.32 -29.67 6.52
CA ASP A 188 4.10 -30.77 5.96
C ASP A 188 3.89 -30.92 4.45
N ASP A 189 2.73 -30.51 3.92
CA ASP A 189 2.46 -30.52 2.48
C ASP A 189 3.35 -29.53 1.72
N CYS A 190 3.92 -28.51 2.40
CA CYS A 190 4.86 -27.59 1.79
C CYS A 190 6.10 -28.27 1.21
N LYS A 191 6.44 -29.51 1.62
CA LYS A 191 7.56 -30.27 1.03
C LYS A 191 7.28 -30.73 -0.41
N ASN A 192 6.00 -30.77 -0.80
CA ASN A 192 5.59 -31.20 -2.13
C ASN A 192 5.70 -30.07 -3.15
N LEU A 193 5.67 -28.81 -2.69
CA LEU A 193 5.82 -27.64 -3.55
C LEU A 193 7.24 -27.57 -4.14
N PRO A 194 7.42 -26.89 -5.31
CA PRO A 194 8.73 -26.55 -5.83
C PRO A 194 9.63 -25.93 -4.75
N GLU A 195 10.91 -26.33 -4.72
CA GLU A 195 11.86 -25.99 -3.65
C GLU A 195 11.86 -24.49 -3.31
N SER A 196 11.82 -23.65 -4.34
CA SER A 196 11.82 -22.19 -4.22
C SER A 196 10.61 -21.61 -3.50
N LEU A 197 9.49 -22.34 -3.41
CA LEU A 197 8.24 -21.90 -2.79
C LEU A 197 8.05 -22.42 -1.36
N GLN A 198 8.80 -23.43 -0.96
CA GLN A 198 8.53 -24.15 0.28
C GLN A 198 8.73 -23.29 1.54
N ALA A 199 9.70 -22.38 1.53
CA ALA A 199 9.98 -21.52 2.67
C ALA A 199 8.79 -20.59 2.98
N ALA A 200 8.25 -19.92 1.96
CA ALA A 200 7.10 -19.05 2.12
C ALA A 200 5.78 -19.82 2.31
N CYS A 201 5.68 -21.04 1.80
CA CYS A 201 4.60 -21.95 2.19
C CYS A 201 4.65 -22.26 3.69
N ARG A 202 5.83 -22.56 4.26
CA ARG A 202 5.98 -22.78 5.71
C ARG A 202 5.69 -21.51 6.51
N TRP A 203 6.07 -20.33 6.00
CA TRP A 203 5.71 -19.04 6.60
C TRP A 203 4.20 -18.86 6.81
N ARG A 204 3.35 -19.40 5.91
CA ARG A 204 1.88 -19.42 6.08
C ARG A 204 1.47 -20.01 7.42
N PHE A 205 2.10 -21.11 7.81
CA PHE A 205 1.76 -21.83 9.03
C PHE A 205 2.50 -21.27 10.25
N ASP A 206 3.73 -20.81 10.06
CA ASP A 206 4.60 -20.38 11.17
C ASP A 206 4.32 -18.95 11.63
N TRP A 207 4.22 -18.00 10.70
CA TRP A 207 4.08 -16.58 11.04
C TRP A 207 2.65 -16.07 10.85
N LEU A 208 2.01 -16.49 9.77
CA LEU A 208 0.61 -16.15 9.46
C LEU A 208 -0.38 -17.05 10.22
N GLU A 209 0.10 -18.07 10.93
CA GLU A 209 -0.71 -18.95 11.79
C GLU A 209 -1.93 -19.53 11.06
N ASP A 210 -1.75 -19.80 9.77
CA ASP A 210 -2.76 -20.25 8.82
C ASP A 210 -4.06 -19.41 8.76
N ALA A 211 -3.99 -18.14 9.13
CA ALA A 211 -5.15 -17.24 9.14
C ALA A 211 -5.69 -16.98 7.71
N SER A 212 -6.98 -17.24 7.48
CA SER A 212 -7.60 -17.17 6.14
C SER A 212 -8.14 -15.79 5.77
N PHE A 213 -8.78 -15.12 6.73
CA PHE A 213 -9.45 -13.82 6.51
C PHE A 213 -9.14 -12.80 7.63
N PRO A 214 -7.88 -12.62 8.07
CA PRO A 214 -7.62 -11.69 9.16
C PRO A 214 -7.90 -10.26 8.69
N SER A 215 -8.70 -9.54 9.48
CA SER A 215 -8.88 -8.10 9.34
C SER A 215 -7.60 -7.34 9.73
N ALA A 216 -7.36 -6.21 9.08
CA ALA A 216 -6.25 -5.33 9.39
C ALA A 216 -6.66 -3.86 9.22
N ASN A 217 -5.98 -2.97 9.95
CA ASN A 217 -5.92 -1.57 9.57
C ASN A 217 -4.72 -1.40 8.63
N PHE A 218 -4.88 -0.66 7.55
CA PHE A 218 -3.79 -0.36 6.64
C PHE A 218 -3.48 1.12 6.56
N LYS A 219 -2.23 1.42 6.21
CA LYS A 219 -1.79 2.76 5.80
C LYS A 219 -0.69 2.65 4.77
N ARG A 220 -0.67 3.56 3.80
CA ARG A 220 0.42 3.69 2.84
C ARG A 220 1.69 4.11 3.58
N VAL A 221 2.81 3.49 3.22
CA VAL A 221 4.14 3.78 3.77
C VAL A 221 5.15 3.85 2.64
N VAL A 222 6.30 4.48 2.90
CA VAL A 222 7.46 4.39 2.00
C VAL A 222 7.89 2.93 1.93
N CYS A 223 8.13 2.44 0.71
CA CYS A 223 8.53 1.07 0.50
C CYS A 223 9.92 0.78 1.09
N PRO A 224 10.05 -0.24 1.96
CA PRO A 224 11.37 -0.76 2.34
C PRO A 224 12.17 -1.23 1.12
N SER A 225 13.46 -0.94 1.14
CA SER A 225 14.38 -1.30 0.04
C SER A 225 14.45 -2.81 -0.21
N GLU A 226 14.25 -3.60 0.84
CA GLU A 226 14.24 -5.06 0.84
C GLU A 226 13.07 -5.63 0.03
N ILE A 227 11.96 -4.87 -0.04
CA ILE A 227 10.79 -5.23 -0.85
C ILE A 227 11.00 -4.79 -2.30
N THR A 228 11.40 -3.54 -2.53
CA THR A 228 11.57 -3.01 -3.89
C THR A 228 12.73 -3.64 -4.65
N ALA A 229 13.78 -4.11 -3.96
CA ALA A 229 14.87 -4.87 -4.57
C ALA A 229 14.39 -6.19 -5.19
N LYS A 230 13.29 -6.79 -4.70
CA LYS A 230 12.74 -8.06 -5.22
C LYS A 230 11.86 -7.88 -6.45
N THR A 231 11.26 -6.70 -6.63
CA THR A 231 10.36 -6.40 -7.76
C THR A 231 10.97 -5.48 -8.79
N GLY A 232 11.96 -4.67 -8.41
CA GLY A 232 12.50 -3.59 -9.23
C GLY A 232 11.56 -2.39 -9.40
N CYS A 233 10.38 -2.42 -8.78
CA CYS A 233 9.34 -1.40 -8.97
C CYS A 233 9.30 -0.42 -7.79
N VAL A 234 9.47 0.86 -8.11
CA VAL A 234 9.42 2.00 -7.19
C VAL A 234 8.55 3.07 -7.83
N ARG A 235 7.60 3.61 -7.07
CA ARG A 235 6.75 4.68 -7.57
C ARG A 235 7.48 6.02 -7.58
N ASN A 236 7.13 6.86 -8.56
CA ASN A 236 7.72 8.19 -8.69
C ASN A 236 7.30 9.15 -7.55
N ASP A 237 6.20 8.84 -6.85
CA ASP A 237 5.67 9.62 -5.73
C ASP A 237 6.23 9.21 -4.36
N GLU A 238 7.16 8.25 -4.28
CA GLU A 238 7.76 7.78 -3.00
C GLU A 238 8.52 8.88 -2.26
N VAL A 239 9.25 9.75 -2.98
CA VAL A 239 9.98 10.88 -2.36
C VAL A 239 8.99 11.88 -1.75
N THR A 240 7.95 12.23 -2.50
CA THR A 240 6.88 13.12 -2.03
C THR A 240 6.18 12.53 -0.80
N LEU A 241 5.92 11.21 -0.79
CA LEU A 241 5.35 10.54 0.38
C LEU A 241 6.29 10.63 1.59
N ALA A 242 7.59 10.40 1.42
CA ALA A 242 8.57 10.49 2.50
C ALA A 242 8.63 11.90 3.12
N GLU A 243 8.60 12.94 2.30
CA GLU A 243 8.56 14.33 2.73
C GLU A 243 7.27 14.66 3.51
N GLN A 244 6.11 14.23 3.00
CA GLN A 244 4.81 14.42 3.66
C GLN A 244 4.76 13.74 5.04
N LEU A 245 5.25 12.51 5.14
CA LEU A 245 5.30 11.77 6.41
C LEU A 245 6.26 12.42 7.41
N SER A 246 7.37 13.00 6.93
CA SER A 246 8.34 13.71 7.76
C SER A 246 7.83 15.07 8.25
N GLY A 247 7.12 15.83 7.39
CA GLY A 247 6.52 17.12 7.73
C GLY A 247 5.32 17.03 8.68
N ASN A 248 4.56 15.94 8.61
CA ASN A 248 3.51 15.66 9.60
C ASN A 248 4.09 15.32 10.99
N ALA A 249 5.30 14.75 11.05
CA ALA A 249 5.96 14.46 12.33
C ALA A 249 6.48 15.74 13.03
N THR A 250 6.85 16.79 12.29
CA THR A 250 7.32 18.06 12.86
C THR A 250 6.17 18.97 13.31
N THR A 251 5.04 18.95 12.61
CA THR A 251 3.83 19.72 13.01
C THR A 251 3.13 19.13 14.24
N ALA A 252 3.14 17.81 14.42
CA ALA A 252 2.62 17.15 15.63
C ALA A 252 3.41 17.49 16.92
N LYS A 253 4.68 17.89 16.80
CA LYS A 253 5.51 18.30 17.95
C LYS A 253 5.33 19.76 18.40
N SER A 254 4.56 20.58 17.67
CA SER A 254 4.42 22.03 17.96
C SER A 254 3.19 22.42 18.79
N SER A 255 2.33 21.48 19.22
CA SER A 255 1.10 21.77 19.98
C SER A 255 1.27 21.72 21.51
N SER A 256 2.43 22.13 22.02
CA SER A 256 2.62 22.38 23.46
C SER A 256 3.41 23.66 23.67
N ALA A 257 2.81 24.79 23.29
CA ALA A 257 3.25 26.10 23.74
C ALA A 257 2.09 26.74 24.52
N HIS A 258 2.33 26.97 25.80
CA HIS A 258 1.44 27.59 26.77
C HIS A 258 0.72 28.83 26.22
N MET A 259 -0.60 28.86 26.38
CA MET A 259 -1.41 30.06 26.25
C MET A 259 -1.43 30.76 27.62
N THR A 260 -0.46 31.64 27.89
CA THR A 260 -0.58 32.60 29.00
C THR A 260 -1.37 33.82 28.50
N LEU A 261 -2.66 33.86 28.84
CA LEU A 261 -3.50 35.04 28.69
C LEU A 261 -3.06 36.09 29.71
N ALA A 262 -2.45 37.19 29.25
CA ALA A 262 -2.34 38.41 30.05
C ALA A 262 -3.62 39.24 29.85
N SER A 263 -4.49 39.25 30.84
CA SER A 263 -5.68 40.10 30.90
C SER A 263 -5.29 41.56 31.18
N LEU A 264 -5.59 42.47 30.26
CA LEU A 264 -5.63 43.92 30.54
C LEU A 264 -6.80 44.20 31.49
N GLY A 265 -6.50 44.65 32.70
CA GLY A 265 -7.48 45.17 33.65
C GLY A 265 -7.92 46.58 33.27
N VAL A 266 -9.17 46.73 32.84
CA VAL A 266 -9.86 48.03 32.79
C VAL A 266 -10.55 48.21 34.15
N ALA A 267 -10.08 49.16 34.94
CA ALA A 267 -10.72 49.56 36.18
C ALA A 267 -11.84 50.56 35.89
N LEU A 268 -13.09 50.14 36.07
CA LEU A 268 -14.21 51.03 36.38
C LEU A 268 -14.96 50.46 37.58
N SER A 269 -14.96 51.19 38.69
CA SER A 269 -15.90 50.98 39.79
C SER A 269 -16.49 52.33 40.18
N ALA A 270 -17.79 52.47 39.97
CA ALA A 270 -18.60 53.58 40.44
C ALA A 270 -19.31 53.18 41.74
N ALA A 271 -19.10 53.97 42.79
CA ALA A 271 -19.95 54.22 43.95
C ALA A 271 -19.20 55.29 44.76
N GLY A 272 -19.67 56.53 44.91
CA GLY A 272 -20.96 56.92 45.43
C GLY A 272 -20.72 57.51 46.82
N LEU A 273 -20.66 58.84 46.95
CA LEU A 273 -20.88 59.52 48.22
C LEU A 273 -21.51 60.88 47.97
N ALA A 274 -22.70 61.04 48.51
CA ALA A 274 -23.45 62.27 48.58
C ALA A 274 -22.74 63.29 49.50
N ALA A 275 -22.90 64.58 49.19
CA ALA A 275 -23.53 65.58 50.06
C ALA A 275 -22.88 66.98 49.97
N LEU A 276 -23.78 67.97 50.10
CA LEU A 276 -23.63 69.34 50.61
C LEU A 276 -23.52 70.52 49.61
N LEU A 277 -24.68 71.21 49.54
CA LEU A 277 -24.91 72.66 49.66
C LEU A 277 -24.55 73.63 48.51
N SER A 278 -25.63 74.21 47.97
CA SER A 278 -25.93 75.65 48.00
C SER A 278 -25.01 76.62 47.27
N LEU A 279 -25.46 77.09 46.10
CA LEU A 279 -25.97 78.45 45.83
C LEU A 279 -26.32 78.59 44.33
#